data_AF-A0A0K8S7E2-F1
#
_entry.id   AF-A0A0K8S7E2-F1
#
_cell.length_a   1.000
_cell.length_b   1.000
_cell.length_c   1.000
_cell.angle_alpha   90.00
_cell.angle_beta   90.00
_cell.angle_gamma   90.00
#
_symmetry.space_group_name_H-M   'P 1'
#
loop_
_entity.id
_entity.type
_entity.pdbx_description
1 polymer ?
#
loop_
_entity_poly.entity_id
_entity_poly.type
_entity_poly.pdbx_seq_one_letter_code
_entity_poly.pdbx_strand_id
1 'polypeptide(L)'
;MGNTLTAAHLAAGQIVGPSAAEALPKSHEGNTNYIDYSKIPSECPMHNMVGGGCSAANDDVNPLNMMPPPNQRPAPEQPFPLPTNRQVSNIPKANPQTENDKFWVYPSQQMFWNAMLRKGWRWKDDDLSPKDMDDIIKIHNANNEQAWMEVLKWEALHANECCEPKLKSFGGKASDYSPRARIRQLMGYELPFDRHDWIVDRCGKDVRYIIDYYDGGSVDPNHRFAILDVRPAMDSFDNVWDRMKVFYMRWRYEWEDKFAASQQKET
;
A
#
# COMPACT_ATOMS: atom_id res chain seq x y z
N MET A 1 -4.44 -12.28 3.68
CA MET A 1 -4.11 -11.17 4.60
C MET A 1 -3.02 -10.34 3.94
N GLY A 2 -3.30 -9.10 3.53
CA GLY A 2 -2.39 -8.27 2.73
C GLY A 2 -1.21 -7.69 3.53
N ASN A 3 0.00 -7.85 2.98
CA ASN A 3 1.27 -7.39 3.55
C ASN A 3 1.51 -5.90 3.27
N THR A 4 1.04 -5.04 4.18
CA THR A 4 1.62 -3.69 4.37
C THR A 4 3.07 -3.73 4.87
N LEU A 5 3.62 -4.93 5.09
CA LEU A 5 5.00 -5.16 5.46
C LEU A 5 5.96 -4.70 4.36
N THR A 6 5.60 -4.85 3.08
CA THR A 6 6.55 -4.67 1.99
C THR A 6 6.88 -3.20 1.74
N ALA A 7 5.87 -2.32 1.77
CA ALA A 7 6.07 -0.87 1.63
C ALA A 7 6.92 -0.29 2.76
N ALA A 8 6.57 -0.67 3.99
CA ALA A 8 7.25 -0.26 5.21
C ALA A 8 8.67 -0.82 5.28
N HIS A 9 8.86 -2.08 4.84
CA HIS A 9 10.15 -2.74 4.79
C HIS A 9 11.08 -2.11 3.76
N LEU A 10 10.58 -1.82 2.55
CA LEU A 10 11.36 -1.16 1.51
C LEU A 10 11.75 0.26 1.94
N ALA A 11 10.80 1.02 2.50
CA ALA A 11 11.10 2.34 3.06
C ALA A 11 12.12 2.25 4.21
N ALA A 12 11.94 1.32 5.17
CA ALA A 12 12.89 1.12 6.26
C ALA A 12 14.27 0.68 5.77
N GLY A 13 14.34 -0.24 4.80
CA GLY A 13 15.59 -0.77 4.27
C GLY A 13 16.43 0.27 3.52
N GLN A 14 15.79 1.28 2.91
CA GLN A 14 16.51 2.36 2.23
C GLN A 14 16.86 3.53 3.15
N ILE A 15 16.06 3.83 4.17
CA ILE A 15 16.35 4.89 5.16
C ILE A 15 17.58 4.52 6.01
N VAL A 16 17.74 3.23 6.33
CA VAL A 16 18.83 2.70 7.17
C VAL A 16 20.18 2.62 6.42
N GLY A 17 20.21 2.81 5.10
CA GLY A 17 21.44 2.73 4.30
C GLY A 17 21.98 1.29 4.12
N PRO A 18 23.06 1.10 3.33
CA PRO A 18 23.43 -0.21 2.77
C PRO A 18 24.03 -1.22 3.77
N SER A 19 24.11 -0.90 5.07
CA SER A 19 24.65 -1.86 6.06
C SER A 19 23.77 -3.09 6.26
N ALA A 20 22.50 -3.04 5.87
CA ALA A 20 21.59 -4.19 5.88
C ALA A 20 21.50 -4.92 4.52
N ALA A 21 22.11 -4.38 3.46
CA ALA A 21 22.10 -4.97 2.12
C ALA A 21 23.26 -5.95 1.85
N GLU A 22 24.26 -6.03 2.73
CA GLU A 22 25.43 -6.91 2.59
C GLU A 22 25.33 -8.26 3.33
N ALA A 23 24.12 -8.71 3.66
CA ALA A 23 23.90 -10.05 4.21
C ALA A 23 22.96 -10.89 3.33
N LEU A 24 23.27 -11.00 2.04
CA LEU A 24 22.78 -12.09 1.19
C LEU A 24 23.96 -12.73 0.44
N PRO A 25 24.19 -14.04 0.57
CA PRO A 25 25.27 -14.73 -0.13
C PRO A 25 25.02 -14.67 -1.64
N LYS A 26 26.06 -14.31 -2.40
CA LYS A 26 26.08 -14.38 -3.86
C LYS A 26 25.69 -15.79 -4.30
N SER A 27 24.70 -15.89 -5.16
CA SER A 27 24.26 -17.14 -5.78
C SER A 27 25.43 -17.80 -6.50
N HIS A 28 25.94 -18.89 -5.95
CA HIS A 28 26.59 -19.93 -6.74
C HIS A 28 25.54 -20.95 -7.16
N GLU A 29 25.66 -21.36 -8.42
CA GLU A 29 24.80 -22.26 -9.17
C GLU A 29 24.49 -23.56 -8.42
N GLY A 30 23.24 -24.02 -8.58
CA GLY A 30 22.81 -25.42 -8.50
C GLY A 30 22.88 -26.12 -7.15
N ASN A 31 21.76 -26.15 -6.41
CA ASN A 31 21.18 -27.43 -5.95
C ASN A 31 19.80 -27.26 -5.33
N THR A 32 18.89 -28.18 -5.66
CA THR A 32 17.58 -28.34 -5.03
C THR A 32 17.73 -28.72 -3.56
N ASN A 33 17.18 -27.93 -2.62
CA ASN A 33 17.09 -28.34 -1.22
C ASN A 33 15.64 -28.35 -0.74
N TYR A 34 15.16 -29.57 -0.51
CA TYR A 34 13.92 -29.91 0.17
C TYR A 34 14.07 -29.55 1.66
N ILE A 35 13.07 -28.90 2.27
CA ILE A 35 13.12 -28.53 3.68
C ILE A 35 12.80 -29.76 4.53
N ASP A 36 13.72 -30.12 5.43
CA ASP A 36 13.58 -31.20 6.41
C ASP A 36 12.75 -30.72 7.62
N TYR A 37 11.53 -31.27 7.72
CA TYR A 37 10.52 -30.92 8.72
C TYR A 37 10.81 -31.47 10.13
N SER A 38 11.89 -32.23 10.33
CA SER A 38 12.18 -32.89 11.61
C SER A 38 12.85 -32.01 12.67
N LYS A 39 13.18 -30.75 12.36
CA LYS A 39 13.92 -29.83 13.24
C LYS A 39 13.14 -28.63 13.78
N ILE A 40 11.81 -28.62 13.67
CA ILE A 40 11.00 -27.52 14.21
C ILE A 40 10.53 -27.87 15.63
N PRO A 41 10.87 -27.07 16.67
CA PRO A 41 10.44 -27.31 18.05
C PRO A 41 8.90 -27.31 18.18
N SER A 42 8.36 -28.19 19.02
CA SER A 42 6.91 -28.46 19.19
C SER A 42 6.08 -27.31 19.77
N GLU A 43 6.69 -26.16 20.04
CA GLU A 43 6.04 -24.97 20.61
C GLU A 43 5.78 -23.87 19.55
N CYS A 44 6.04 -24.14 18.28
CA CYS A 44 5.64 -23.28 17.18
C CYS A 44 4.11 -23.37 16.93
N PRO A 45 3.35 -22.26 16.95
CA PRO A 45 1.89 -22.25 16.76
C PRO A 45 1.45 -22.51 15.30
N MET A 46 2.31 -23.15 14.51
CA MET A 46 1.97 -23.71 13.20
C MET A 46 1.49 -25.18 13.30
N HIS A 47 1.45 -25.79 14.50
CA HIS A 47 0.97 -27.17 14.67
C HIS A 47 -0.42 -27.33 15.31
N ASN A 48 -0.99 -26.31 15.96
CA ASN A 48 -2.34 -26.43 16.54
C ASN A 48 -3.41 -25.75 15.69
N MET A 49 -3.88 -26.48 14.68
CA MET A 49 -5.31 -26.51 14.41
C MET A 49 -5.96 -27.15 15.65
N VAL A 50 -6.49 -26.31 16.56
CA VAL A 50 -7.42 -26.60 17.70
C VAL A 50 -6.97 -25.81 18.95
N GLY A 51 -7.76 -24.77 19.27
CA GLY A 51 -8.08 -24.36 20.65
C GLY A 51 -7.02 -23.68 21.53
N GLY A 52 -7.19 -22.36 21.73
CA GLY A 52 -6.72 -21.58 22.90
C GLY A 52 -5.42 -20.79 22.66
N GLY A 53 -5.33 -19.48 22.86
CA GLY A 53 -6.25 -18.48 23.37
C GLY A 53 -5.55 -17.12 23.36
N CYS A 54 -6.04 -16.20 22.54
CA CYS A 54 -5.98 -14.75 22.68
C CYS A 54 -7.27 -14.26 22.02
N SER A 55 -8.35 -14.23 22.79
CA SER A 55 -9.67 -13.84 22.31
C SER A 55 -9.69 -12.35 21.99
N ALA A 56 -9.22 -11.97 20.81
CA ALA A 56 -9.87 -10.87 20.11
C ALA A 56 -11.13 -11.51 19.51
N ALA A 57 -12.30 -11.13 20.04
CA ALA A 57 -13.55 -11.52 19.43
C ALA A 57 -13.48 -11.16 17.93
N ASN A 58 -13.77 -12.12 17.05
CA ASN A 58 -13.71 -11.91 15.60
C ASN A 58 -14.73 -10.86 15.11
N ASP A 59 -15.55 -10.31 16.01
CA ASP A 59 -16.61 -9.34 15.75
C ASP A 59 -16.16 -7.87 15.77
N ASP A 60 -14.92 -7.57 16.19
CA ASP A 60 -14.45 -6.18 16.37
C ASP A 60 -13.61 -5.61 15.21
N VAL A 61 -13.49 -6.34 14.10
CA VAL A 61 -12.75 -5.87 12.92
C VAL A 61 -13.64 -4.92 12.12
N ASN A 62 -13.17 -3.69 11.89
CA ASN A 62 -13.92 -2.71 11.12
C ASN A 62 -14.01 -3.16 9.64
N PRO A 63 -15.22 -3.37 9.07
CA PRO A 63 -15.37 -3.87 7.71
C PRO A 63 -14.96 -2.86 6.63
N LEU A 64 -14.84 -1.57 6.95
CA LEU A 64 -14.50 -0.52 5.98
C LEU A 64 -13.00 -0.44 5.68
N ASN A 65 -12.15 -0.92 6.59
CA ASN A 65 -10.70 -0.89 6.42
C ASN A 65 -9.98 -2.15 6.91
N MET A 66 -10.73 -3.16 7.35
CA MET A 66 -10.24 -4.43 7.90
C MET A 66 -9.24 -4.24 9.05
N MET A 67 -9.36 -3.13 9.79
CA MET A 67 -8.51 -2.86 10.94
C MET A 67 -9.14 -3.37 12.24
N PRO A 68 -8.36 -4.00 13.14
CA PRO A 68 -8.79 -4.26 14.50
C PRO A 68 -8.90 -2.94 15.29
N PRO A 69 -9.50 -2.97 16.48
CA PRO A 69 -9.59 -1.80 17.35
C PRO A 69 -8.22 -1.16 17.60
N PRO A 70 -8.17 0.19 17.71
CA PRO A 70 -6.92 0.91 17.85
C PRO A 70 -6.21 0.52 19.16
N ASN A 71 -5.00 -0.05 19.05
CA ASN A 71 -4.13 -0.32 20.18
C ASN A 71 -2.93 0.62 20.20
N GLN A 72 -2.90 1.52 21.18
CA GLN A 72 -1.83 2.50 21.39
C GLN A 72 -0.97 2.20 22.62
N ARG A 73 -1.08 1.01 23.22
CA ARG A 73 -0.18 0.60 24.30
C ARG A 73 1.18 0.19 23.71
N PRO A 74 2.30 0.58 24.32
CA PRO A 74 3.62 0.07 23.93
C PRO A 74 3.68 -1.46 23.98
N ALA A 75 4.45 -2.05 23.07
CA ALA A 75 4.69 -3.49 23.10
C ALA A 75 5.70 -3.86 24.23
N PRO A 76 5.65 -5.09 24.79
CA PRO A 76 6.50 -5.49 25.93
C PRO A 76 8.01 -5.29 25.75
N GLU A 77 8.52 -5.36 24.51
CA GLU A 77 9.95 -5.23 24.17
C GLU A 77 10.21 -4.02 23.25
N GLN A 78 9.38 -2.99 23.33
CA GLN A 78 9.57 -1.80 22.51
C GLN A 78 10.77 -0.96 23.03
N PRO A 79 11.78 -0.67 22.18
CA PRO A 79 13.04 -0.06 22.63
C PRO A 79 12.94 1.43 22.99
N PHE A 80 11.95 2.15 22.44
CA PHE A 80 11.75 3.58 22.69
C PHE A 80 10.26 3.97 22.64
N PRO A 81 9.84 5.03 23.34
CA PRO A 81 8.47 5.50 23.29
C PRO A 81 8.12 6.04 21.89
N LEU A 82 6.91 5.72 21.42
CA LEU A 82 6.39 6.20 20.14
C LEU A 82 5.20 7.15 20.33
N PRO A 83 5.11 8.23 19.55
CA PRO A 83 3.95 9.10 19.52
C PRO A 83 2.65 8.35 19.23
N THR A 84 1.61 8.75 19.95
CA THR A 84 0.25 8.23 19.85
C THR A 84 -0.69 9.14 19.05
N ASN A 85 -0.24 10.35 18.74
CA ASN A 85 -0.97 11.32 17.93
C ASN A 85 -1.25 10.77 16.53
N ARG A 86 -2.47 10.99 16.05
CA ARG A 86 -2.91 10.57 14.72
C ARG A 86 -3.09 11.81 13.84
N GLN A 87 -2.82 11.63 12.55
CA GLN A 87 -2.98 12.67 11.54
C GLN A 87 -4.30 12.47 10.78
N VAL A 88 -5.05 13.56 10.59
CA VAL A 88 -6.24 13.58 9.72
C VAL A 88 -5.80 13.70 8.26
N SER A 89 -6.37 12.90 7.37
CA SER A 89 -6.10 12.91 5.93
C SER A 89 -6.88 14.01 5.22
N ASN A 90 -6.58 14.25 3.94
CA ASN A 90 -7.45 15.07 3.08
C ASN A 90 -8.48 14.22 2.31
N ILE A 91 -8.60 12.94 2.66
CA ILE A 91 -9.44 11.97 1.97
C ILE A 91 -10.82 11.94 2.64
N PRO A 92 -11.89 12.42 1.99
CA PRO A 92 -13.22 12.47 2.59
C PRO A 92 -13.81 11.07 2.76
N LYS A 93 -14.53 10.85 3.86
CA LYS A 93 -15.27 9.62 4.15
C LYS A 93 -16.66 9.68 3.52
N ALA A 94 -17.08 8.58 2.88
CA ALA A 94 -18.44 8.48 2.33
C ALA A 94 -19.52 8.54 3.43
N ASN A 95 -19.30 7.85 4.55
CA ASN A 95 -20.25 7.74 5.66
C ASN A 95 -19.62 8.27 6.96
N PRO A 96 -19.57 9.60 7.18
CA PRO A 96 -19.10 10.17 8.45
C PRO A 96 -20.12 9.90 9.56
N GLN A 97 -19.70 9.37 10.71
CA GLN A 97 -20.61 9.12 11.85
C GLN A 97 -20.88 10.40 12.65
N THR A 98 -19.94 11.34 12.66
CA THR A 98 -20.03 12.61 13.39
C THR A 98 -19.48 13.75 12.54
N GLU A 99 -19.81 14.99 12.89
CA GLU A 99 -19.33 16.17 12.15
C GLU A 99 -17.79 16.33 12.18
N ASN A 100 -17.14 15.81 13.22
CA ASN A 100 -15.68 15.79 13.35
C ASN A 100 -15.02 14.60 12.65
N ASP A 101 -15.81 13.69 12.03
CA ASP A 101 -15.32 12.47 11.37
C ASP A 101 -15.50 12.53 9.84
N LYS A 102 -15.32 13.71 9.25
CA LYS A 102 -15.46 13.94 7.80
C LYS A 102 -14.36 13.29 6.96
N PHE A 103 -13.17 13.07 7.55
CA PHE A 103 -11.97 12.59 6.85
C PHE A 103 -11.43 11.30 7.45
N TRP A 104 -10.68 10.55 6.64
CA TRP A 104 -9.92 9.40 7.13
C TRP A 104 -8.80 9.84 8.08
N VAL A 105 -8.42 8.97 9.02
CA VAL A 105 -7.41 9.27 10.02
C VAL A 105 -6.36 8.19 10.00
N TYR A 106 -5.11 8.58 9.74
CA TYR A 106 -3.99 7.67 9.66
C TYR A 106 -3.65 7.07 11.04
N PRO A 107 -3.06 5.86 11.08
CA PRO A 107 -2.57 5.28 12.33
C PRO A 107 -1.43 6.14 12.90
N SER A 108 -1.30 6.18 14.23
CA SER A 108 -0.14 6.79 14.89
C SER A 108 1.09 5.88 14.80
N GLN A 109 2.26 6.41 15.16
CA GLN A 109 3.50 5.63 15.20
C GLN A 109 3.39 4.39 16.07
N GLN A 110 2.80 4.52 17.26
CA GLN A 110 2.57 3.39 18.13
C GLN A 110 1.61 2.34 17.53
N MET A 111 0.54 2.78 16.85
CA MET A 111 -0.40 1.85 16.19
C MET A 111 0.27 1.11 15.04
N PHE A 112 1.09 1.80 14.27
CA PHE A 112 1.84 1.25 13.15
C PHE A 112 2.83 0.20 13.64
N TRP A 113 3.64 0.51 14.66
CA TRP A 113 4.56 -0.42 15.31
C TRP A 113 3.86 -1.71 15.75
N ASN A 114 2.75 -1.55 16.49
CA ASN A 114 1.94 -2.69 16.95
C ASN A 114 1.37 -3.50 15.79
N ALA A 115 0.99 -2.86 14.68
CA ALA A 115 0.50 -3.53 13.49
C ALA A 115 1.59 -4.34 12.79
N MET A 116 2.81 -3.80 12.69
CA MET A 116 3.96 -4.51 12.13
C MET A 116 4.30 -5.76 12.95
N LEU A 117 4.34 -5.65 14.29
CA LEU A 117 4.58 -6.79 15.17
C LEU A 117 3.55 -7.91 14.99
N ARG A 118 2.25 -7.58 14.86
CA ARG A 118 1.18 -8.55 14.60
C ARG A 118 1.35 -9.28 13.27
N LYS A 119 1.97 -8.63 12.28
CA LYS A 119 2.28 -9.24 10.99
C LYS A 119 3.55 -10.09 11.01
N GLY A 120 4.15 -10.31 12.18
CA GLY A 120 5.36 -11.12 12.35
C GLY A 120 6.66 -10.33 12.14
N TRP A 121 6.59 -9.01 11.92
CA TRP A 121 7.78 -8.19 11.83
C TRP A 121 8.52 -8.16 13.17
N ARG A 122 9.84 -8.25 13.14
CA ARG A 122 10.71 -8.10 14.30
C ARG A 122 11.76 -7.06 13.96
N TRP A 123 11.70 -5.94 14.65
CA TRP A 123 12.69 -4.88 14.54
C TRP A 123 13.99 -5.43 15.15
N LYS A 124 15.05 -5.57 14.35
CA LYS A 124 16.36 -6.00 14.86
C LYS A 124 17.01 -4.83 15.62
N ASP A 125 17.83 -5.16 16.62
CA ASP A 125 18.18 -4.25 17.72
C ASP A 125 19.02 -3.01 17.37
N ASP A 126 19.59 -2.87 16.16
CA ASP A 126 20.63 -1.85 15.94
C ASP A 126 20.30 -0.68 14.99
N ASP A 127 19.20 -0.68 14.25
CA ASP A 127 19.10 0.19 13.06
C ASP A 127 17.91 1.16 12.98
N LEU A 128 16.97 1.12 13.93
CA LEU A 128 15.76 1.96 13.83
C LEU A 128 15.67 2.96 14.95
N SER A 129 15.81 4.23 14.59
CA SER A 129 15.60 5.36 15.47
C SER A 129 14.13 5.80 15.49
N PRO A 130 13.70 6.56 16.52
CA PRO A 130 12.41 7.24 16.50
C PRO A 130 12.21 8.13 15.26
N LYS A 131 13.29 8.68 14.71
CA LYS A 131 13.25 9.50 13.50
C LYS A 131 12.88 8.67 12.28
N ASP A 132 13.42 7.46 12.14
CA ASP A 132 13.11 6.57 11.01
C ASP A 132 11.64 6.14 11.04
N MET A 133 11.09 5.91 12.24
CA MET A 133 9.65 5.66 12.40
C MET A 133 8.78 6.84 11.98
N ASP A 134 9.20 8.06 12.31
CA ASP A 134 8.51 9.28 11.89
C ASP A 134 8.53 9.45 10.36
N ASP A 135 9.69 9.24 9.75
CA ASP A 135 9.89 9.36 8.30
C ASP A 135 9.08 8.29 7.53
N ILE A 136 9.07 7.03 7.98
CA ILE A 136 8.27 5.94 7.39
C ILE A 136 6.78 6.30 7.36
N ILE A 137 6.26 6.88 8.45
CA ILE A 137 4.83 7.20 8.52
C ILE A 137 4.48 8.40 7.64
N LYS A 138 5.34 9.42 7.60
CA LYS A 138 5.16 10.53 6.65
C LYS A 138 5.13 10.04 5.21
N ILE A 139 6.05 9.14 4.83
CA ILE A 139 6.08 8.53 3.50
C ILE A 139 4.78 7.75 3.23
N HIS A 140 4.34 6.92 4.18
CA HIS A 140 3.11 6.14 4.02
C HIS A 140 1.87 7.04 3.85
N ASN A 141 1.74 8.09 4.68
CA ASN A 141 0.64 9.04 4.59
C ASN A 141 0.70 9.80 3.25
N ALA A 142 1.87 10.26 2.83
CA ALA A 142 2.07 10.94 1.55
C ALA A 142 1.73 10.04 0.35
N ASN A 143 2.05 8.75 0.41
CA ASN A 143 1.69 7.77 -0.63
C ASN A 143 0.18 7.55 -0.70
N ASN A 144 -0.53 7.54 0.43
CA ASN A 144 -1.99 7.43 0.46
C ASN A 144 -2.65 8.68 -0.14
N GLU A 145 -2.17 9.88 0.19
CA GLU A 145 -2.64 11.13 -0.40
C GLU A 145 -2.39 11.18 -1.92
N GLN A 146 -1.22 10.72 -2.38
CA GLN A 146 -0.92 10.61 -3.82
C GLN A 146 -1.85 9.61 -4.52
N ALA A 147 -2.10 8.45 -3.90
CA ALA A 147 -3.04 7.47 -4.45
C ALA A 147 -4.45 8.07 -4.58
N TRP A 148 -4.89 8.86 -3.61
CA TRP A 148 -6.15 9.59 -3.70
C TRP A 148 -6.16 10.61 -4.83
N MET A 149 -5.09 11.38 -5.01
CA MET A 149 -4.98 12.32 -6.13
C MET A 149 -5.05 11.62 -7.49
N GLU A 150 -4.43 10.44 -7.63
CA GLU A 150 -4.55 9.65 -8.86
C GLU A 150 -5.98 9.13 -9.08
N VAL A 151 -6.69 8.73 -8.03
CA VAL A 151 -8.12 8.39 -8.10
C VAL A 151 -8.93 9.60 -8.60
N LEU A 152 -8.67 10.81 -8.05
CA LEU A 152 -9.38 12.02 -8.46
C LEU A 152 -9.14 12.37 -9.95
N LYS A 153 -7.96 12.07 -10.51
CA LYS A 153 -7.71 12.23 -11.95
C LYS A 153 -8.61 11.35 -12.80
N TRP A 154 -8.92 10.14 -12.35
CA TRP A 154 -9.89 9.27 -13.03
C TRP A 154 -11.31 9.79 -12.85
N GLU A 155 -11.67 10.21 -11.63
CA GLU A 155 -12.99 10.79 -11.34
C GLU A 155 -13.25 12.09 -12.12
N ALA A 156 -12.21 12.81 -12.56
CA ALA A 156 -12.34 13.98 -13.43
C ALA A 156 -13.07 13.68 -14.76
N LEU A 157 -13.03 12.44 -15.25
CA LEU A 157 -13.81 12.01 -16.43
C LEU A 157 -15.33 12.05 -16.18
N HIS A 158 -15.73 12.07 -14.91
CA HIS A 158 -17.11 12.07 -14.43
C HIS A 158 -17.44 13.31 -13.60
N ALA A 159 -16.69 14.41 -13.77
CA ALA A 159 -16.92 15.65 -13.02
C ALA A 159 -18.33 16.24 -13.21
N ASN A 160 -19.00 15.90 -14.33
CA ASN A 160 -20.39 16.25 -14.61
C ASN A 160 -21.41 15.38 -13.86
N GLU A 161 -21.03 14.18 -13.41
CA GLU A 161 -21.87 13.27 -12.63
C GLU A 161 -21.73 13.55 -11.13
N CYS A 162 -20.50 13.77 -10.66
CA CYS A 162 -20.20 13.96 -9.26
C CYS A 162 -18.97 14.87 -9.09
N CYS A 163 -19.12 15.97 -8.35
CA CYS A 163 -18.02 16.90 -8.08
C CYS A 163 -17.24 16.56 -6.81
N GLU A 164 -17.80 15.73 -5.92
CA GLU A 164 -17.22 15.41 -4.61
C GLU A 164 -17.22 13.89 -4.35
N PRO A 165 -16.36 13.12 -5.05
CA PRO A 165 -16.21 11.68 -4.77
C PRO A 165 -15.60 11.46 -3.36
N LYS A 166 -16.03 10.39 -2.69
CA LYS A 166 -15.61 10.08 -1.31
C LYS A 166 -15.08 8.66 -1.18
N LEU A 167 -14.11 8.43 -0.29
CA LEU A 167 -13.61 7.08 -0.03
C LEU A 167 -14.55 6.37 0.94
N LYS A 168 -15.16 5.27 0.47
CA LYS A 168 -16.12 4.45 1.22
C LYS A 168 -15.42 3.38 2.05
N SER A 169 -14.51 2.64 1.43
CA SER A 169 -13.74 1.58 2.09
C SER A 169 -12.45 1.29 1.33
N PHE A 170 -11.50 0.64 1.99
CA PHE A 170 -10.25 0.19 1.39
C PHE A 170 -9.82 -1.16 1.98
N GLY A 171 -9.14 -1.97 1.18
CA GLY A 171 -8.66 -3.27 1.63
C GLY A 171 -7.35 -3.69 0.94
N GLY A 172 -6.42 -4.22 1.74
CA GLY A 172 -5.15 -4.74 1.25
C GLY A 172 -5.28 -6.14 0.63
N LYS A 173 -4.72 -6.31 -0.57
CA LYS A 173 -4.75 -7.53 -1.41
C LYS A 173 -3.36 -7.94 -1.92
N ALA A 174 -2.34 -7.84 -1.07
CA ALA A 174 -0.94 -8.03 -1.47
C ALA A 174 -0.61 -9.33 -2.24
N SER A 175 -1.28 -10.46 -1.94
CA SER A 175 -1.03 -11.74 -2.63
C SER A 175 -1.90 -11.98 -3.87
N ASP A 176 -2.93 -11.16 -4.08
CA ASP A 176 -3.81 -11.27 -5.23
C ASP A 176 -3.29 -10.30 -6.30
N TYR A 177 -2.34 -10.72 -7.12
CA TYR A 177 -1.81 -9.84 -8.16
C TYR A 177 -2.82 -9.60 -9.28
N SER A 178 -2.93 -8.35 -9.71
CA SER A 178 -3.79 -7.97 -10.82
C SER A 178 -3.35 -8.65 -12.14
N PRO A 179 -4.27 -8.91 -13.08
CA PRO A 179 -3.90 -9.48 -14.38
C PRO A 179 -2.82 -8.68 -15.10
N ARG A 180 -2.89 -7.34 -15.00
CA ARG A 180 -1.88 -6.43 -15.55
C ARG A 180 -0.51 -6.62 -14.89
N ALA A 181 -0.45 -6.75 -13.56
CA ALA A 181 0.81 -7.01 -12.85
C ALA A 181 1.43 -8.34 -13.29
N ARG A 182 0.63 -9.41 -13.46
CA ARG A 182 1.11 -10.71 -13.94
C ARG A 182 1.66 -10.65 -15.37
N ILE A 183 0.98 -9.94 -16.27
CA ILE A 183 1.45 -9.76 -17.66
C ILE A 183 2.75 -8.94 -17.68
N ARG A 184 2.86 -7.88 -16.86
CA ARG A 184 4.11 -7.12 -16.73
C ARG A 184 5.25 -7.99 -16.20
N GLN A 185 4.98 -8.83 -15.22
CA GLN A 185 5.97 -9.79 -14.71
C GLN A 185 6.47 -10.73 -15.81
N LEU A 186 5.57 -11.24 -16.66
CA LEU A 186 5.95 -12.10 -17.78
C LEU A 186 6.89 -11.39 -18.78
N MET A 187 6.82 -10.06 -18.87
CA MET A 187 7.71 -9.23 -19.69
C MET A 187 9.00 -8.80 -18.98
N GLY A 188 9.29 -9.32 -17.78
CA GLY A 188 10.52 -9.03 -17.04
C GLY A 188 10.44 -7.82 -16.10
N TYR A 189 9.27 -7.23 -15.89
CA TYR A 189 9.08 -6.18 -14.89
C TYR A 189 8.85 -6.76 -13.50
N GLU A 190 9.14 -5.98 -12.46
CA GLU A 190 8.88 -6.40 -11.08
C GLU A 190 7.38 -6.42 -10.74
N LEU A 191 6.99 -7.30 -9.82
CA LEU A 191 5.64 -7.33 -9.26
C LEU A 191 5.46 -6.18 -8.26
N PRO A 192 4.21 -5.67 -8.09
CA PRO A 192 3.96 -4.67 -7.06
C PRO A 192 4.21 -5.27 -5.68
N PHE A 193 4.88 -4.52 -4.83
CA PHE A 193 5.20 -4.97 -3.48
C PHE A 193 3.97 -4.93 -2.55
N ASP A 194 2.98 -4.11 -2.90
CA ASP A 194 1.70 -4.01 -2.21
C ASP A 194 0.58 -3.69 -3.22
N ARG A 195 -0.62 -4.19 -2.93
CA ARG A 195 -1.83 -3.93 -3.74
C ARG A 195 -2.98 -3.59 -2.82
N HIS A 196 -3.70 -2.53 -3.17
CA HIS A 196 -4.93 -2.14 -2.50
C HIS A 196 -6.09 -2.05 -3.48
N ASP A 197 -7.27 -2.46 -3.00
CA ASP A 197 -8.54 -2.17 -3.66
C ASP A 197 -9.26 -1.10 -2.82
N TRP A 198 -9.59 0.03 -3.44
CA TRP A 198 -10.35 1.12 -2.82
C TRP A 198 -11.76 1.15 -3.42
N ILE A 199 -12.77 1.39 -2.59
CA ILE A 199 -14.15 1.62 -3.03
C ILE A 199 -14.45 3.09 -2.83
N VAL A 200 -14.71 3.79 -3.93
CA VAL A 200 -15.05 5.20 -3.98
C VAL A 200 -16.56 5.31 -4.16
N ASP A 201 -17.19 6.11 -3.32
CA ASP A 201 -18.56 6.54 -3.49
C ASP A 201 -18.58 7.76 -4.43
N ARG A 202 -19.01 7.52 -5.66
CA ARG A 202 -19.30 8.56 -6.65
C ARG A 202 -20.77 8.94 -6.55
N CYS A 203 -21.10 9.76 -5.56
CA CYS A 203 -22.45 10.31 -5.34
C CYS A 203 -23.57 9.24 -5.34
N GLY A 204 -23.34 8.11 -4.66
CA GLY A 204 -24.28 6.98 -4.57
C GLY A 204 -23.89 5.75 -5.39
N LYS A 205 -22.86 5.85 -6.25
CA LYS A 205 -22.32 4.72 -7.03
C LYS A 205 -20.98 4.26 -6.48
N ASP A 206 -20.91 2.98 -6.11
CA ASP A 206 -19.67 2.35 -5.68
C ASP A 206 -18.78 2.03 -6.89
N VAL A 207 -17.61 2.68 -6.96
CA VAL A 207 -16.59 2.43 -7.98
C VAL A 207 -15.35 1.85 -7.33
N ARG A 208 -14.94 0.66 -7.78
CA ARG A 208 -13.74 0.01 -7.28
C ARG A 208 -12.51 0.45 -8.06
N TYR A 209 -11.47 0.84 -7.35
CA TYR A 209 -10.14 1.16 -7.87
C TYR A 209 -9.13 0.11 -7.44
N ILE A 210 -8.20 -0.22 -8.33
CA ILE A 210 -7.04 -1.06 -8.06
C ILE A 210 -5.81 -0.16 -8.03
N ILE A 211 -5.03 -0.28 -6.98
CA ILE A 211 -3.82 0.51 -6.71
C ILE A 211 -2.69 -0.48 -6.50
N ASP A 212 -1.80 -0.57 -7.49
CA ASP A 212 -0.58 -1.37 -7.41
C ASP A 212 0.60 -0.43 -7.06
N TYR A 213 1.34 -0.77 -6.00
CA TYR A 213 2.51 -0.02 -5.55
C TYR A 213 3.79 -0.73 -6.01
N TYR A 214 4.63 -0.03 -6.76
CA TYR A 214 5.93 -0.53 -7.26
C TYR A 214 7.07 0.26 -6.62
N ASP A 215 8.23 -0.39 -6.48
CA ASP A 215 9.44 0.28 -5.98
C ASP A 215 9.92 1.29 -7.03
N GLY A 216 10.05 2.55 -6.62
CA GLY A 216 10.50 3.65 -7.47
C GLY A 216 12.02 3.87 -7.46
N GLY A 217 12.77 3.10 -6.67
CA GLY A 217 14.19 3.35 -6.42
C GLY A 217 14.37 4.27 -5.21
N SER A 218 15.29 5.24 -5.29
CA SER A 218 15.63 6.11 -4.14
C SER A 218 14.51 7.07 -3.74
N VAL A 219 14.36 7.34 -2.44
CA VAL A 219 13.39 8.31 -1.90
C VAL A 219 13.73 9.73 -2.36
N ASP A 220 12.80 10.40 -3.06
CA ASP A 220 12.94 11.81 -3.42
C ASP A 220 12.82 12.74 -2.19
N PRO A 221 13.34 13.99 -2.23
CA PRO A 221 13.17 14.98 -1.16
C PRO A 221 11.71 15.27 -0.78
N ASN A 222 10.78 14.98 -1.70
CA ASN A 222 9.34 15.11 -1.52
C ASN A 222 8.68 13.87 -0.90
N HIS A 223 9.46 12.93 -0.35
CA HIS A 223 8.99 11.67 0.24
C HIS A 223 8.20 10.79 -0.75
N ARG A 224 8.51 10.91 -2.05
CA ARG A 224 7.95 10.05 -3.09
C ARG A 224 8.88 8.86 -3.26
N PHE A 225 8.34 7.68 -2.99
CA PHE A 225 9.09 6.43 -3.00
C PHE A 225 8.46 5.38 -3.91
N ALA A 226 7.13 5.37 -4.01
CA ALA A 226 6.41 4.35 -4.76
C ALA A 226 5.96 4.89 -6.12
N ILE A 227 6.17 4.10 -7.17
CA ILE A 227 5.48 4.29 -8.44
C ILE A 227 4.07 3.71 -8.27
N LEU A 228 3.05 4.55 -8.46
CA LEU A 228 1.64 4.18 -8.30
C LEU A 228 1.01 3.86 -9.66
N ASP A 229 0.44 2.66 -9.80
CA ASP A 229 -0.44 2.32 -10.91
C ASP A 229 -1.88 2.23 -10.39
N VAL A 230 -2.60 3.35 -10.49
CA VAL A 230 -3.99 3.52 -10.07
C VAL A 230 -4.93 3.46 -11.26
N ARG A 231 -6.00 2.67 -11.14
CA ARG A 231 -6.97 2.48 -12.23
C ARG A 231 -8.32 1.92 -11.74
N PRO A 232 -9.45 2.29 -12.38
CA PRO A 232 -10.76 1.68 -12.11
C PRO A 232 -10.72 0.18 -12.36
N ALA A 233 -11.37 -0.66 -11.55
CA ALA A 233 -11.42 -2.10 -11.76
C ALA A 233 -12.25 -2.46 -13.01
N MET A 234 -11.88 -3.50 -13.76
CA MET A 234 -12.62 -3.93 -14.96
C MET A 234 -13.82 -4.82 -14.61
N ASP A 235 -14.61 -4.42 -13.62
CA ASP A 235 -15.82 -5.10 -13.15
C ASP A 235 -17.11 -4.41 -13.62
N SER A 236 -17.02 -3.26 -14.29
CA SER A 236 -18.14 -2.58 -14.93
C SER A 236 -17.78 -2.08 -16.32
N PHE A 237 -18.80 -1.92 -17.18
CA PHE A 237 -18.63 -1.38 -18.53
C PHE A 237 -18.08 0.05 -18.52
N ASP A 238 -18.55 0.89 -17.60
CA ASP A 238 -18.08 2.26 -17.46
C ASP A 238 -16.58 2.30 -17.16
N ASN A 239 -16.12 1.50 -16.18
CA ASN A 239 -14.70 1.44 -15.82
C ASN A 239 -13.81 0.94 -16.98
N VAL A 240 -14.31 -0.02 -17.78
CA VAL A 240 -13.61 -0.48 -18.98
C VAL A 240 -13.54 0.65 -20.01
N TRP A 241 -14.63 1.37 -20.20
CA TRP A 241 -14.69 2.50 -21.12
C TRP A 241 -13.77 3.66 -20.71
N ASP A 242 -13.70 3.98 -19.41
CA ASP A 242 -12.80 4.99 -18.89
C ASP A 242 -11.34 4.63 -19.15
N ARG A 243 -10.98 3.36 -18.92
CA ARG A 243 -9.63 2.87 -19.26
C ARG A 243 -9.33 3.01 -20.75
N MET A 244 -10.30 2.72 -21.63
CA MET A 244 -10.15 2.90 -23.07
C MET A 244 -9.99 4.37 -23.46
N LYS A 245 -10.78 5.28 -22.87
CA LYS A 245 -10.64 6.73 -23.07
C LYS A 245 -9.25 7.21 -22.68
N VAL A 246 -8.80 6.89 -21.46
CA VAL A 246 -7.48 7.32 -20.97
C VAL A 246 -6.35 6.70 -21.79
N PHE A 247 -6.49 5.45 -22.22
CA PHE A 247 -5.54 4.82 -23.14
C PHE A 247 -5.46 5.59 -24.47
N TYR A 248 -6.60 5.90 -25.08
CA TYR A 248 -6.67 6.67 -26.32
C TYR A 248 -6.07 8.08 -26.15
N MET A 249 -6.40 8.77 -25.06
CA MET A 249 -5.85 10.10 -24.74
C MET A 249 -4.34 10.04 -24.61
N ARG A 250 -3.80 9.10 -23.83
CA ARG A 250 -2.34 8.94 -23.66
C ARG A 250 -1.66 8.67 -25.00
N TRP A 251 -2.18 7.72 -25.77
CA TRP A 251 -1.65 7.41 -27.10
C TRP A 251 -1.65 8.63 -28.03
N ARG A 252 -2.75 9.39 -28.02
CA ARG A 252 -2.92 10.58 -28.85
C ARG A 252 -1.93 11.68 -28.46
N TYR A 253 -1.83 12.01 -27.18
CA TYR A 253 -0.93 13.08 -26.71
C TYR A 253 0.54 12.69 -26.85
N GLU A 254 0.92 11.44 -26.57
CA GLU A 254 2.28 10.95 -26.82
C GLU A 254 2.66 11.04 -28.30
N TRP A 255 1.70 10.80 -29.20
CA TRP A 255 1.88 10.97 -30.63
C TRP A 255 2.06 12.46 -30.97
N GLU A 256 1.16 13.33 -30.52
CA GLU A 256 1.26 14.78 -30.73
C GLU A 256 2.61 15.35 -30.25
N ASP A 257 3.09 14.94 -29.06
CA ASP A 257 4.38 15.36 -28.51
C ASP A 257 5.56 14.90 -29.38
N LYS A 258 5.53 13.64 -29.85
CA LYS A 258 6.57 13.11 -30.75
C LYS A 258 6.61 13.86 -32.08
N PHE A 259 5.43 14.20 -32.63
CA PHE A 259 5.31 14.95 -33.87
C PHE A 259 5.79 16.40 -33.71
N ALA A 260 5.47 17.05 -32.60
CA ALA A 260 5.97 18.39 -32.30
C ALA A 260 7.50 18.39 -32.14
N ALA A 261 8.06 17.40 -31.43
CA ALA A 261 9.49 17.26 -31.22
C ALA A 261 10.26 16.95 -32.51
N SER A 262 9.66 16.24 -33.48
CA SER A 262 10.29 16.01 -34.78
C SER A 262 10.38 17.28 -35.63
N GLN A 263 9.36 18.15 -35.59
CA GLN A 263 9.39 19.41 -36.33
C GLN A 263 10.40 20.41 -35.79
N GLN A 264 10.65 20.42 -34.48
CA GLN A 264 11.67 21.30 -33.87
C GLN A 264 13.11 20.87 -34.16
N LYS A 265 13.35 19.61 -34.58
CA LYS A 265 14.69 19.13 -34.93
C LYS A 265 15.09 19.46 -36.38
N GLU A 266 14.12 19.85 -37.22
CA GLU A 266 14.34 20.18 -38.64
C GLU A 266 14.53 21.68 -38.88
N THR A 267 14.42 22.51 -37.84
CA THR A 267 14.69 23.97 -37.83
C THR A 267 15.96 24.30 -37.08
#